data_AF-A0A1I2BVA2-F1
#
_entry.id   AF-A0A1I2BVA2-F1
#
_cell.length_a   1.000
_cell.length_b   1.000
_cell.length_c   1.000
_cell.angle_alpha   90.00
_cell.angle_beta   90.00
_cell.angle_gamma   90.00
#
_symmetry.space_group_name_H-M   'P 1'
#
loop_
_entity.id
_entity.type
_entity.pdbx_description
1 polymer ?
#
loop_
_entity_poly.entity_id
_entity_poly.type
_entity_poly.pdbx_seq_one_letter_code
_entity_poly.pdbx_strand_id
1 'polypeptide(L)' 'MRQASSILLFIVAGIICFSGYCMALIDWVQDARTGVYESNYTEAVLETSALVIYTYLAMRFLNRKIPFL' A
#
# COMPACT_ATOMS: atom_id res chain seq x y z
N MET A 1 3.29 -1.05 -30.45
CA MET A 1 4.01 -0.17 -29.50
C MET A 1 3.13 0.34 -28.36
N ARG A 2 1.92 0.89 -28.61
CA ARG A 2 1.02 1.42 -27.56
C ARG A 2 0.74 0.47 -26.37
N GLN A 3 0.48 -0.82 -26.61
CA GLN A 3 0.24 -1.79 -25.54
C GLN A 3 1.47 -2.06 -24.67
N ALA A 4 2.65 -2.20 -25.28
CA ALA A 4 3.90 -2.41 -24.54
C ALA A 4 4.23 -1.20 -23.64
N SER A 5 4.03 0.01 -24.15
CA SER A 5 4.20 1.24 -23.36
C SER A 5 3.21 1.33 -22.19
N SER A 6 1.95 0.93 -22.39
CA SER A 6 0.96 0.88 -21.29
C SER A 6 1.31 -0.16 -20.24
N ILE A 7 1.77 -1.35 -20.64
CA ILE A 7 2.18 -2.40 -19.70
C ILE A 7 3.38 -1.94 -18.87
N LEU A 8 4.40 -1.36 -19.51
CA LEU A 8 5.57 -0.81 -18.81
C LEU A 8 5.16 0.25 -17.79
N LEU A 9 4.24 1.15 -18.16
CA LEU A 9 3.73 2.17 -17.27
C LEU A 9 3.03 1.57 -16.03
N PHE A 10 2.20 0.54 -16.21
CA PHE A 10 1.56 -0.15 -15.09
C PHE A 10 2.55 -0.88 -14.19
N ILE A 11 3.58 -1.49 -14.74
CA ILE A 11 4.64 -2.16 -13.96
C ILE A 11 5.38 -1.13 -13.11
N VAL A 12 5.82 -0.02 -13.71
CA VAL A 12 6.54 1.04 -13.00
C VAL A 12 5.66 1.66 -11.92
N ALA A 13 4.40 1.97 -12.24
CA ALA A 13 3.44 2.50 -11.27
C ALA A 13 3.22 1.52 -10.10
N GLY A 14 3.08 0.23 -10.39
CA GLY A 14 2.94 -0.81 -9.37
C GLY A 14 4.15 -0.88 -8.43
N ILE A 15 5.37 -0.81 -8.98
CA ILE A 15 6.60 -0.80 -8.18
C ILE A 15 6.66 0.45 -7.29
N ILE A 16 6.34 1.64 -7.83
CA ILE A 16 6.34 2.89 -7.06
C ILE A 16 5.34 2.82 -5.91
N CYS A 17 4.10 2.38 -6.18
CA CYS A 17 3.07 2.21 -5.16
C CYS A 17 3.46 1.20 -4.09
N PHE A 18 4.07 0.07 -4.48
CA PHE A 18 4.52 -0.94 -3.53
C PHE A 18 5.67 -0.42 -2.64
N SER A 19 6.63 0.30 -3.21
CA SER A 19 7.69 0.96 -2.43
C SER A 19 7.11 1.97 -1.44
N GLY A 20 6.15 2.78 -1.87
CA GLY A 20 5.43 3.70 -0.99
C GLY A 20 4.70 3.00 0.15
N TYR A 21 4.04 1.87 -0.13
CA TYR A 21 3.42 1.04 0.90
C TYR A 21 4.43 0.52 1.92
N CYS A 22 5.59 0.03 1.48
CA CYS A 22 6.65 -0.43 2.37
C CYS A 22 7.18 0.70 3.26
N MET A 23 7.36 1.91 2.71
CA MET A 23 7.76 3.07 3.49
C MET A 23 6.70 3.45 4.53
N ALA A 24 5.43 3.51 4.15
CA ALA A 24 4.33 3.78 5.08
C ALA A 24 4.22 2.72 6.18
N LEU A 25 4.51 1.45 5.87
CA LEU A 25 4.52 0.39 6.88
C LEU A 25 5.67 0.56 7.88
N ILE A 26 6.86 0.96 7.41
CA ILE A 26 8.00 1.23 8.30
C ILE A 26 7.68 2.39 9.23
N ASP A 27 7.16 3.48 8.67
CA ASP A 27 6.75 4.69 9.39
C ASP A 27 5.69 4.35 10.46
N TRP A 28 4.66 3.61 10.06
CA TRP A 28 3.60 3.16 10.97
C TRP A 28 4.14 2.34 12.16
N VAL A 29 5.13 1.47 11.91
CA VAL A 29 5.80 0.72 12.99
C VAL A 29 6.65 1.62 13.88
N GLN A 30 7.30 2.63 13.31
CA GLN A 30 8.09 3.60 14.07
C GLN A 30 7.20 4.44 14.98
N ASP A 31 6.11 4.98 14.46
CA ASP A 31 5.18 5.84 15.20
C ASP A 31 4.40 5.10 16.29
N ALA A 32 4.05 3.84 16.02
CA ALA A 32 3.50 2.96 17.04
C ALA A 32 4.47 2.71 18.20
N ARG A 33 5.78 2.70 17.94
CA ARG A 33 6.82 2.44 18.96
C ARG A 33 7.25 3.69 19.73
N THR A 34 7.28 4.84 19.07
CA THR A 34 7.67 6.13 19.67
C THR A 34 6.54 6.75 20.48
N GLY A 35 5.31 6.22 20.37
CA GLY A 35 4.14 6.71 21.09
C GLY A 35 3.46 7.90 20.40
N VAL A 36 3.83 8.22 19.16
CA VAL A 36 3.25 9.34 18.37
C VAL A 36 1.73 9.20 18.29
N TYR A 37 1.23 7.98 18.12
CA TYR A 37 -0.20 7.68 18.05
C TYR A 37 -0.99 7.91 19.34
N GLU A 38 -0.32 7.94 20.50
CA GLU A 38 -0.99 8.31 21.76
C GLU A 38 -1.30 9.82 21.78
N SER A 39 -0.45 10.62 21.14
CA SER A 39 -0.62 12.08 21.01
C SER A 39 -1.47 12.49 19.81
N ASN A 40 -1.46 11.69 18.73
CA ASN A 40 -2.17 11.99 17.49
C ASN A 40 -2.96 10.77 16.99
N TYR A 41 -4.11 10.53 17.63
CA TYR A 41 -4.98 9.41 17.28
C TYR A 41 -5.55 9.50 15.85
N THR A 42 -5.72 10.72 15.33
CA THR A 42 -6.23 10.94 13.97
C THR A 42 -5.27 10.41 12.92
N GLU A 43 -3.97 10.68 13.08
CA GLU A 43 -2.90 10.16 12.22
C GLU A 43 -2.85 8.63 12.28
N ALA A 44 -2.91 8.06 13.48
CA ALA A 44 -2.97 6.61 13.68
C ALA A 44 -4.12 5.96 12.88
N VAL A 45 -5.32 6.54 12.93
CA VAL A 45 -6.48 6.02 12.20
C VAL A 45 -6.30 6.16 10.69
N LEU A 46 -5.82 7.30 10.20
CA LEU A 46 -5.63 7.55 8.78
C LEU A 46 -4.59 6.60 8.18
N GLU A 47 -3.43 6.47 8.80
CA GLU A 47 -2.35 5.60 8.32
C GLU A 47 -2.73 4.13 8.37
N THR A 48 -3.35 3.69 9.48
CA THR A 48 -3.86 2.33 9.60
C THR A 48 -4.90 2.04 8.52
N SER A 49 -5.83 2.97 8.29
CA SER A 49 -6.87 2.81 7.26
C SER A 49 -6.28 2.75 5.85
N ALA A 50 -5.26 3.57 5.56
CA ALA A 50 -4.57 3.58 4.27
C ALA A 50 -3.86 2.25 4.01
N LEU A 51 -3.15 1.72 5.01
CA LEU A 51 -2.51 0.40 4.93
C LEU A 51 -3.55 -0.71 4.69
N VAL A 52 -4.62 -0.74 5.47
CA VAL A 52 -5.68 -1.76 5.34
C VAL A 52 -6.36 -1.68 3.96
N ILE A 53 -6.71 -0.48 3.49
CA ILE A 53 -7.34 -0.28 2.18
C ILE A 53 -6.40 -0.76 1.07
N TYR A 54 -5.12 -0.39 1.11
CA TYR A 54 -4.15 -0.81 0.11
C TYR A 54 -4.02 -2.34 0.08
N THR A 55 -3.84 -2.99 1.23
CA THR A 55 -3.73 -4.45 1.32
C THR A 55 -5.00 -5.14 0.85
N TYR A 56 -6.18 -4.65 1.23
CA TYR A 56 -7.45 -5.18 0.75
C TYR A 56 -7.58 -5.09 -0.78
N LEU A 57 -7.23 -3.94 -1.37
CA LEU A 57 -7.29 -3.76 -2.82
C LEU A 57 -6.29 -4.66 -3.55
N ALA A 58 -5.09 -4.85 -3.01
CA ALA A 58 -4.10 -5.78 -3.53
C ALA A 58 -4.60 -7.23 -3.51
N MET A 59 -5.15 -7.68 -2.37
CA MET A 59 -5.74 -9.03 -2.24
C MET A 59 -6.95 -9.22 -3.15
N ARG A 60 -7.82 -8.22 -3.25
CA ARG A 60 -8.98 -8.24 -4.17
C ARG A 60 -8.52 -8.32 -5.63
N PHE A 61 -7.46 -7.61 -6.01
CA PHE A 61 -6.89 -7.69 -7.34
C PHE A 61 -6.34 -9.09 -7.61
N LEU A 62 -5.57 -9.65 -6.68
CA LEU A 62 -5.01 -10.99 -6.75
C LEU A 62 -6.12 -12.02 -6.98
N ASN A 63 -7.15 -12.03 -6.12
CA ASN A 63 -8.28 -12.97 -6.19
C ASN A 63 -9.09 -12.85 -7.51
N ARG A 64 -9.14 -11.68 -8.13
CA ARG A 64 -9.87 -11.46 -9.39
C ARG A 64 -9.07 -11.78 -10.64
N LYS A 65 -7.75 -11.76 -10.57
CA LYS A 65 -6.87 -11.80 -11.76
C LYS A 65 -5.93 -13.00 -11.78
N ILE A 66 -5.69 -13.63 -10.63
CA ILE A 66 -4.89 -14.84 -10.51
C ILE A 66 -5.84 -15.95 -10.08
N PRO A 67 -6.20 -16.89 -10.98
CA PRO A 67 -7.21 -17.91 -10.73
C PRO A 67 -6.80 -19.02 -9.75
N PHE A 68 -5.82 -18.80 -8.87
CA PHE A 68 -5.31 -19.80 -7.94
C PHE A 68 -5.05 -19.24 -6.55
N LEU A 69 -6.07 -19.43 -5.70
CA LEU A 69 -5.94 -19.95 -4.34
C LEU A 69 -6.98 -21.07 -4.19
#